data_AF-A0A7N2M201-F1
#
_entry.id   AF-A0A7N2M201-F1
#
_cell.length_a   1.000
_cell.length_b   1.000
_cell.length_c   1.000
_cell.angle_alpha   90.00
_cell.angle_beta   90.00
_cell.angle_gamma   90.00
#
_symmetry.space_group_name_H-M   'P 1'
#
loop_
_entity.id
_entity.type
_entity.pdbx_description
1 polymer ?
#
loop_
_entity_poly.entity_id
_entity_poly.type
_entity_poly.pdbx_seq_one_letter_code
_entity_poly.pdbx_strand_id
1 'polypeptide(L)'
;MGLVTEVQCALYLTLIEFTGNVEDESELEGLIEQQFEALQKAFKIPHKASEARLMVSKKLLTLFRAGKLGPFILDDVPDANALS
;
A
#
# COMPACT_ATOMS: atom_id res chain seq x y z
N MET A 1 6.15 -7.93 15.31
CA MET A 1 6.54 -7.63 13.91
C MET A 1 7.18 -6.26 13.87
N GLY A 2 7.98 -5.95 12.84
CA GLY A 2 8.52 -4.60 12.62
C GLY A 2 7.58 -3.76 11.77
N LEU A 3 7.74 -2.43 11.83
CA LEU A 3 6.91 -1.47 11.08
C LEU A 3 6.81 -1.80 9.58
N VAL A 4 7.94 -2.15 8.96
CA VAL A 4 8.00 -2.50 7.54
C VAL A 4 7.11 -3.71 7.23
N THR A 5 7.21 -4.76 8.05
CA THR A 5 6.40 -5.96 7.90
C THR A 5 4.92 -5.67 8.12
N GLU A 6 4.57 -4.82 9.09
CA GLU A 6 3.18 -4.41 9.32
C GLU A 6 2.61 -3.66 8.12
N VAL A 7 3.40 -2.77 7.50
CA VAL A 7 3.01 -2.04 6.28
C VAL A 7 2.86 -2.98 5.09
N GLN A 8 3.79 -3.91 4.88
CA GLN A 8 3.70 -4.91 3.80
C GLN A 8 2.49 -5.82 3.99
N CYS A 9 2.23 -6.31 5.20
CA CYS A 9 1.05 -7.12 5.50
C CYS A 9 -0.24 -6.33 5.27
N ALA A 10 -0.29 -5.06 5.68
CA ALA A 10 -1.47 -4.22 5.45
C ALA A 10 -1.78 -4.11 3.95
N LEU A 11 -0.79 -3.77 3.12
CA LEU A 11 -0.95 -3.66 1.67
C LEU A 11 -1.32 -4.99 1.02
N TYR A 12 -0.62 -6.07 1.37
CA TYR A 12 -0.87 -7.42 0.83
C TYR A 12 -2.27 -7.93 1.16
N LEU A 13 -2.68 -7.83 2.43
CA LEU A 13 -3.98 -8.32 2.87
C LEU A 13 -5.13 -7.55 2.20
N THR A 14 -5.02 -6.22 2.12
CA THR A 14 -6.04 -5.44 1.43
C THR A 14 -6.12 -5.74 -0.06
N LEU A 15 -4.99 -6.06 -0.71
CA LEU A 15 -5.00 -6.41 -2.12
C LEU A 15 -5.61 -7.81 -2.36
N ILE A 16 -5.21 -8.82 -1.58
CA ILE A 16 -5.72 -10.18 -1.78
C ILE A 16 -7.22 -10.30 -1.42
N GLU A 17 -7.71 -9.48 -0.51
CA GLU A 17 -9.13 -9.37 -0.17
C GLU A 17 -9.93 -8.55 -1.19
N PHE A 18 -9.26 -7.75 -2.01
CA PHE A 18 -9.91 -6.94 -3.04
C PHE A 18 -10.34 -7.81 -4.21
N THR A 19 -11.65 -7.87 -4.44
CA THR A 19 -12.26 -8.61 -5.55
C THR A 19 -12.71 -7.72 -6.70
N GLY A 20 -12.35 -6.43 -6.66
CA GLY A 20 -12.68 -5.46 -7.70
C GLY A 20 -11.66 -5.45 -8.83
N ASN A 21 -11.91 -4.59 -9.81
CA ASN A 21 -11.11 -4.36 -11.00
C ASN A 21 -10.25 -3.11 -10.82
N VAL A 22 -8.92 -3.28 -10.84
CA VAL A 22 -7.97 -2.17 -10.75
C VAL A 22 -7.95 -1.29 -12.02
N GLU A 23 -8.49 -1.77 -13.14
CA GLU A 23 -8.67 -0.97 -14.36
C GLU A 23 -9.92 -0.08 -14.30
N ASP A 24 -10.81 -0.29 -13.31
CA ASP A 24 -11.93 0.62 -13.05
C ASP A 24 -11.50 1.70 -12.05
N GLU A 25 -11.62 2.97 -12.45
CA GLU A 25 -11.17 4.11 -11.66
C GLU A 25 -11.85 4.19 -10.29
N SER A 26 -13.16 3.91 -10.22
CA SER A 26 -13.92 4.03 -8.97
C SER A 26 -13.57 2.90 -8.01
N GLU A 27 -13.39 1.68 -8.51
CA GLU A 27 -13.00 0.54 -7.68
C GLU A 27 -11.54 0.67 -7.21
N LEU A 28 -10.65 1.18 -8.06
CA LEU A 28 -9.27 1.49 -7.70
C LEU A 28 -9.20 2.59 -6.63
N GLU A 29 -9.98 3.67 -6.75
CA GLU A 29 -10.07 4.71 -5.73
C GLU A 29 -10.51 4.11 -4.38
N GLY A 30 -11.52 3.22 -4.41
CA GLY A 30 -11.97 2.49 -3.23
C GLY A 30 -10.87 1.64 -2.58
N LEU A 31 -10.09 0.90 -3.39
CA LEU A 31 -8.94 0.13 -2.89
C LEU A 31 -7.89 1.03 -2.23
N ILE A 32 -7.58 2.19 -2.84
CA ILE A 32 -6.63 3.15 -2.30
C ILE A 32 -7.11 3.66 -0.94
N GLU A 33 -8.39 4.03 -0.80
CA GLU A 33 -8.93 4.47 0.50
C GLU A 33 -8.81 3.38 1.57
N GLN A 34 -9.19 2.14 1.24
CA GLN A 34 -9.05 0.99 2.15
C GLN A 34 -7.59 0.77 2.58
N GLN A 35 -6.65 0.86 1.64
CA GLN A 35 -5.22 0.76 1.93
C GLN A 35 -4.73 1.89 2.83
N PHE A 36 -5.22 3.12 2.65
CA PHE A 36 -4.88 4.25 3.52
C PHE A 36 -5.33 4.03 4.96
N GLU A 37 -6.53 3.48 5.17
CA GLU A 37 -7.01 3.13 6.50
C GLU A 37 -6.17 2.04 7.17
N ALA A 38 -5.79 1.01 6.41
CA ALA A 38 -4.93 -0.07 6.90
C ALA A 38 -3.53 0.45 7.25
N LEU A 39 -2.97 1.31 6.41
CA LEU A 39 -1.68 1.97 6.65
C LEU A 39 -1.73 2.91 7.86
N GLN A 40 -2.83 3.62 8.08
CA GLN A 40 -3.00 4.47 9.27
C GLN A 40 -2.85 3.65 10.56
N LYS A 41 -3.46 2.45 10.58
CA LYS A 41 -3.35 1.50 11.70
C LYS A 41 -1.91 0.98 11.84
N ALA A 42 -1.28 0.56 10.74
CA ALA A 42 0.11 0.08 10.74
C ALA A 42 1.11 1.16 11.22
N PHE A 43 0.88 2.42 10.84
CA PHE A 43 1.69 3.55 11.29
C PHE A 43 1.34 4.07 12.68
N LYS A 44 0.33 3.50 13.34
CA LYS A 44 -0.16 3.89 14.67
C LYS A 44 -0.55 5.37 14.73
N ILE A 45 -1.12 5.88 13.64
CA ILE A 45 -1.62 7.25 13.56
C ILE A 45 -3.03 7.28 14.19
N PRO A 46 -3.32 8.18 15.13
CA PRO A 46 -4.64 8.28 15.75
C PRO A 46 -5.75 8.48 14.71
N HIS A 47 -6.88 7.79 14.88
CA HIS A 47 -8.02 7.83 13.94
C HIS A 47 -8.63 9.23 13.78
N LYS A 48 -8.55 10.08 14.82
CA LYS A 48 -9.10 11.44 14.84
C LYS A 48 -8.12 12.54 14.40
N ALA A 49 -6.96 12.19 13.84
CA ALA A 49 -6.02 13.20 13.39
C ALA A 49 -6.57 13.87 12.11
N SER A 50 -6.79 15.19 12.14
CA SER A 50 -7.28 15.95 10.98
C SER A 50 -6.38 15.84 9.75
N GLU A 51 -5.11 15.47 9.95
CA GLU A 51 -4.09 15.31 8.92
C GLU A 51 -3.66 13.83 8.74
N ALA A 52 -4.47 12.87 9.17
CA ALA A 52 -4.13 11.45 9.13
C ALA A 52 -3.63 11.01 7.75
N ARG A 53 -4.33 11.41 6.69
CA ARG A 53 -3.99 11.09 5.30
C ARG A 53 -2.61 11.62 4.91
N LEU A 54 -2.33 12.89 5.22
CA LEU A 54 -1.02 13.50 4.96
C LEU A 54 0.11 12.79 5.73
N MET A 55 -0.15 12.40 6.97
CA MET A 55 0.81 11.67 7.80
C MET A 55 1.11 10.27 7.24
N VAL A 56 0.07 9.55 6.80
CA VAL A 56 0.20 8.25 6.11
C VAL A 56 1.04 8.41 4.84
N SER A 57 0.69 9.37 3.98
CA SER A 57 1.43 9.62 2.72
C SER A 57 2.90 9.93 2.97
N LYS A 58 3.23 10.78 3.96
CA LYS A 58 4.63 11.11 4.30
C LYS A 58 5.41 9.90 4.79
N LYS A 59 4.80 9.05 5.63
CA LYS A 59 5.45 7.82 6.14
C LYS A 59 5.65 6.79 5.04
N LEU A 60 4.64 6.56 4.20
CA LEU A 60 4.71 5.67 3.04
C LEU A 60 5.83 6.11 2.08
N LEU A 61 5.85 7.40 1.72
CA LEU A 61 6.90 8.00 0.87
C LEU A 61 8.30 7.84 1.47
N THR A 62 8.42 7.96 2.80
CA THR A 62 9.70 7.75 3.50
C THR A 62 10.18 6.31 3.37
N LEU A 63 9.29 5.33 3.59
CA LEU A 63 9.64 3.90 3.45
C LEU A 63 10.02 3.56 2.00
N PHE A 64 9.28 4.10 1.04
CA PHE A 64 9.58 3.94 -0.39
C PHE A 64 10.97 4.48 -0.73
N ARG A 65 11.27 5.75 -0.40
CA ARG A 65 12.58 6.39 -0.67
C ARG A 65 13.75 5.72 0.03
N ALA A 66 13.51 5.13 1.20
CA ALA A 66 14.52 4.40 1.96
C ALA A 66 14.72 2.96 1.45
N GLY A 67 14.02 2.53 0.40
CA GLY A 67 14.05 1.17 -0.13
C GLY A 67 13.52 0.12 0.87
N LYS A 68 12.80 0.55 1.91
CA LYS A 68 12.35 -0.33 3.00
C LYS A 68 11.15 -1.17 2.61
N LEU A 69 10.42 -0.80 1.56
CA LEU A 69 9.37 -1.64 1.00
C LEU A 69 9.95 -2.75 0.11
N GLY A 70 11.24 -2.72 -0.28
CA GLY A 70 11.85 -3.75 -1.13
C GLY A 70 11.24 -3.82 -2.54
N PRO A 71 11.40 -4.94 -3.28
CA PRO A 71 10.69 -5.20 -4.54
C PRO A 71 9.22 -5.56 -4.28
N PHE A 72 8.57 -4.84 -3.36
CA PHE A 72 7.13 -4.97 -3.09
C PHE A 72 6.38 -4.14 -4.13
N ILE A 73 6.58 -4.54 -5.38
CA ILE A 73 5.79 -4.15 -6.51
C ILE A 73 4.75 -5.27 -6.58
N LEU A 74 3.50 -4.93 -6.26
CA LEU A 74 2.40 -5.91 -6.23
C LEU A 74 1.98 -6.35 -7.63
N ASP A 75 2.48 -5.64 -8.64
CA ASP A 75 2.29 -5.97 -10.05
C ASP A 75 3.41 -6.90 -10.52
N ASP A 76 3.02 -7.99 -11.19
CA ASP A 76 3.94 -8.77 -12.00
C ASP A 76 4.52 -7.86 -13.09
N VAL A 77 5.81 -7.53 -12.98
CA VAL A 77 6.55 -6.96 -14.11
C VAL A 77 6.72 -8.09 -15.11
N PRO A 78 6.18 -8.01 -16.34
CA PRO A 78 6.41 -9.05 -17.33
C PRO A 78 7.90 -9.24 -17.52
N ASP A 79 8.38 -10.49 -17.44
CA ASP A 79 9.77 -10.81 -17.73
C ASP A 79 10.11 -10.29 -19.13
N ALA A 80 11.01 -9.32 -19.21
CA ALA A 80 11.50 -8.78 -20.49
C ALA A 80 12.19 -9.85 -21.37
N ASN A 81 12.39 -11.06 -20.83
CA ASN A 81 12.98 -12.21 -21.51
C ASN A 81 11.97 -13.25 -21.98
N ALA A 82 10.65 -13.02 -21.90
CA ALA A 82 9.65 -13.96 -22.42
C ALA A 82 9.62 -14.06 -23.97
N LEU A 83 10.50 -13.35 -24.67
CA LEU A 83 10.73 -13.40 -26.11
C LEU A 83 12.22 -13.59 -26.42
N SER A 84 12.78 -14.75 -26.05
CA SER A 84 14.09 -15.21 -26.57
C SER A 84 14.04 -16.69 -26.92
#